data_AF-A0A2G6AQ84-F1
#
_entry.id   AF-A0A2G6AQ84-F1
#
_cell.length_a   1.000
_cell.length_b   1.000
_cell.length_c   1.000
_cell.angle_alpha   90.00
_cell.angle_beta   90.00
_cell.angle_gamma   90.00
#
_symmetry.space_group_name_H-M   'P 1'
#
loop_
_entity.id
_entity.type
_entity.pdbx_description
1 polymer ?
#
loop_
_entity_poly.entity_id
_entity_poly.type
_entity_poly.pdbx_seq_one_letter_code
_entity_poly.pdbx_strand_id
1 'polypeptide(L)'
;MLQDYPINQQTNQTSKLVAFIEFVLILLTIQAVLLVFGQQVATSEATQFRILANSNTVADQQVKRDVQEKIAPLLEQAINQSANVEQINDTLQRLEPTLLAIAKAEVNGAHVTLEHSAAVIPPKRVGYFVQPQDVYEAYVVKIGAGRGDNWWCSLFPNVCFPEEATVSETEEQEPVTFFVWEWIKSLFK
;
A
#
# COMPACT_ATOMS: atom_id res chain seq x y z
N MET A 1 -63.59 5.95 -49.95
CA MET A 1 -62.67 4.80 -50.08
C MET A 1 -61.30 5.29 -49.67
N LEU A 2 -60.81 4.89 -48.49
CA LEU A 2 -59.44 5.22 -48.07
C LEU A 2 -58.47 4.29 -48.78
N GLN A 3 -57.38 4.84 -49.32
CA GLN A 3 -56.30 4.07 -49.91
C GLN A 3 -55.42 3.49 -48.80
N ASP A 4 -55.39 2.16 -48.73
CA ASP A 4 -54.45 1.43 -47.89
C ASP A 4 -53.02 1.66 -48.43
N TYR A 5 -52.20 2.35 -47.64
CA TYR A 5 -50.77 2.46 -47.90
C TYR A 5 -50.04 1.27 -47.24
N PRO A 6 -49.10 0.61 -47.92
CA PRO A 6 -48.37 -0.50 -47.35
C PRO A 6 -47.38 -0.02 -46.28
N ILE A 7 -47.61 -0.40 -45.02
CA ILE A 7 -46.65 -0.18 -43.93
C ILE A 7 -45.47 -1.15 -44.14
N ASN A 8 -44.38 -0.63 -44.69
CA ASN A 8 -43.15 -1.40 -44.85
C ASN A 8 -42.39 -1.42 -43.51
N GLN A 9 -42.55 -2.47 -42.72
CA GLN A 9 -41.75 -2.67 -41.51
C GLN A 9 -40.33 -3.06 -41.93
N GLN A 10 -39.42 -2.08 -41.95
CA GLN A 10 -38.00 -2.36 -42.07
C GLN A 10 -37.58 -3.25 -40.89
N THR A 11 -37.22 -4.50 -41.19
CA THR A 11 -36.75 -5.45 -40.18
C THR A 11 -35.42 -4.97 -39.63
N ASN A 12 -35.45 -4.42 -38.41
CA ASN A 12 -34.33 -3.88 -37.62
C ASN A 12 -33.21 -4.88 -37.26
N GLN A 13 -33.01 -5.97 -38.02
CA GLN A 13 -31.98 -6.98 -37.74
C GLN A 13 -30.56 -6.41 -37.82
N THR A 14 -30.31 -5.46 -38.72
CA THR A 14 -29.02 -4.76 -38.83
C THR A 14 -28.71 -3.93 -37.59
N SER A 15 -29.70 -3.34 -36.91
CA SER A 15 -29.49 -2.56 -35.68
C SER A 15 -29.05 -3.42 -34.49
N LYS A 16 -29.60 -4.64 -34.37
CA LYS A 16 -29.28 -5.53 -33.25
C LYS A 16 -27.87 -6.07 -33.34
N LEU A 17 -27.40 -6.37 -34.56
CA LEU A 17 -26.05 -6.87 -34.79
C LEU A 17 -25.01 -5.77 -34.58
N VAL A 18 -25.29 -4.54 -35.04
CA VAL A 18 -24.45 -3.36 -34.77
C VAL A 18 -24.39 -3.05 -33.27
N ALA A 19 -25.52 -3.03 -32.57
CA ALA A 19 -25.56 -2.81 -31.12
C ALA A 19 -24.79 -3.88 -30.34
N PHE A 20 -24.83 -5.14 -30.80
CA PHE A 20 -24.04 -6.21 -30.19
C PHE A 20 -22.53 -5.99 -30.39
N ILE A 21 -22.10 -5.59 -31.60
CA ILE A 21 -20.70 -5.27 -31.87
C ILE A 21 -20.23 -4.10 -31.00
N GLU A 22 -21.02 -3.03 -30.89
CA GLU A 22 -20.70 -1.87 -30.04
C GLU A 22 -20.59 -2.27 -28.57
N PHE A 23 -21.51 -3.10 -28.07
CA PHE A 23 -21.45 -3.62 -26.71
C PHE A 23 -20.17 -4.42 -26.44
N VAL A 24 -19.79 -5.31 -27.37
CA VAL A 24 -18.54 -6.09 -27.26
C VAL A 24 -17.32 -5.16 -27.30
N LEU A 25 -17.31 -4.15 -28.17
CA LEU A 25 -16.23 -3.16 -28.22
C LEU A 25 -16.12 -2.38 -26.91
N ILE A 26 -17.23 -1.95 -26.32
CA ILE A 26 -17.24 -1.27 -25.02
C ILE A 26 -16.65 -2.19 -23.95
N LEU A 27 -17.07 -3.46 -23.88
CA LEU A 27 -16.51 -4.41 -22.93
C LEU A 27 -14.99 -4.61 -23.12
N LEU A 28 -14.53 -4.71 -24.38
CA LEU A 28 -13.10 -4.81 -24.69
C LEU A 28 -12.33 -3.55 -24.27
N THR A 29 -12.90 -2.35 -24.47
CA THR A 29 -12.27 -1.11 -24.01
C THR A 29 -12.19 -1.04 -22.49
N ILE A 30 -13.25 -1.43 -21.77
CA ILE A 30 -13.24 -1.50 -20.31
C ILE A 30 -12.18 -2.49 -19.83
N GLN A 31 -12.10 -3.67 -20.47
CA GLN A 31 -11.11 -4.68 -20.13
C GLN A 31 -9.66 -4.21 -20.41
N ALA A 32 -9.44 -3.47 -21.49
CA ALA A 32 -8.13 -2.87 -21.79
C ALA A 32 -7.76 -1.78 -20.79
N VAL A 33 -8.71 -0.92 -20.41
CA VAL A 33 -8.53 0.09 -19.34
C VAL A 33 -8.18 -0.60 -18.02
N LEU A 34 -8.92 -1.65 -17.63
CA LEU A 34 -8.62 -2.41 -16.42
C LEU A 34 -7.25 -3.09 -16.47
N LEU A 35 -6.76 -3.52 -17.63
CA LEU A 35 -5.40 -4.09 -17.76
C LEU A 35 -4.31 -3.02 -17.67
N VAL A 36 -4.52 -1.85 -18.27
CA VAL A 36 -3.54 -0.74 -18.26
C VAL A 36 -3.45 -0.09 -16.87
N PHE A 37 -4.58 0.13 -16.21
CA PHE A 37 -4.63 0.75 -14.88
C PHE A 37 -4.62 -0.25 -13.73
N GLY A 38 -4.89 -1.53 -14.00
CA GLY A 38 -4.84 -2.62 -13.03
C GLY A 38 -3.43 -3.18 -12.83
N GLN A 39 -2.39 -2.38 -13.06
CA GLN A 39 -1.06 -2.72 -12.57
C GLN A 39 -1.12 -2.73 -11.05
N GLN A 40 -1.39 -3.91 -10.48
CA GLN A 40 -0.97 -4.19 -9.12
C GLN A 40 0.54 -3.99 -9.10
N VAL A 41 1.00 -2.95 -8.41
CA VAL A 41 2.41 -2.84 -8.06
C VAL A 41 2.74 -4.14 -7.34
N ALA A 42 3.56 -4.99 -7.97
CA ALA A 42 3.98 -6.24 -7.37
C ALA A 42 4.87 -5.90 -6.17
N THR A 43 4.25 -5.71 -5.01
CA THR A 43 4.97 -5.48 -3.75
C THR A 43 5.70 -6.73 -3.28
N SER A 44 5.47 -7.88 -3.93
CA SER A 44 6.14 -9.16 -3.70
C SER A 44 7.65 -9.10 -3.89
N GLU A 45 8.18 -8.14 -4.66
CA GLU A 45 9.61 -8.05 -4.94
C GLU A 45 10.38 -7.12 -4.00
N ALA A 46 9.72 -6.32 -3.16
CA ALA A 46 10.45 -5.45 -2.24
C ALA A 46 10.85 -6.14 -0.94
N THR A 47 12.14 -5.99 -0.65
CA THR A 47 12.72 -6.28 0.65
C THR A 47 12.01 -5.50 1.75
N GLN A 48 11.65 -6.20 2.82
CA GLN A 48 10.99 -5.63 3.99
C GLN A 48 12.01 -5.31 5.08
N PHE A 49 11.71 -4.34 5.94
CA PHE A 49 12.48 -4.03 7.13
C PHE A 49 11.59 -4.12 8.37
N ARG A 50 12.12 -4.73 9.42
CA ARG A 50 11.35 -5.13 10.59
C ARG A 50 12.16 -4.92 11.87
N ILE A 51 11.55 -4.34 12.90
CA ILE A 51 12.15 -4.22 14.24
C ILE A 51 11.24 -4.91 15.25
N LEU A 52 11.77 -5.92 15.94
CA LEU A 52 11.09 -6.68 16.99
C LEU A 52 11.58 -6.20 18.37
N ALA A 53 10.66 -5.69 19.18
CA ALA A 53 10.96 -5.32 20.57
C ALA A 53 11.21 -6.57 21.44
N ASN A 54 11.89 -6.37 22.57
CA ASN A 54 12.10 -7.43 23.55
C ASN A 54 10.77 -7.96 24.14
N SER A 55 9.84 -7.06 24.48
CA SER A 55 8.49 -7.36 24.97
C SER A 55 7.50 -6.22 24.67
N ASN A 56 6.25 -6.35 25.15
CA ASN A 56 5.19 -5.32 25.04
C ASN A 56 5.14 -4.35 26.20
N THR A 57 6.15 -4.32 27.07
CA THR A 57 6.24 -3.29 28.10
C THR A 57 6.46 -1.91 27.46
N VAL A 58 5.98 -0.86 28.12
CA VAL A 58 6.13 0.52 27.61
C VAL A 58 7.60 0.88 27.37
N ALA A 59 8.50 0.42 28.26
CA ALA A 59 9.94 0.63 28.14
C ALA A 59 10.53 -0.06 26.89
N ASP A 60 10.23 -1.34 26.68
CA ASP A 60 10.75 -2.07 25.51
C ASP A 60 10.19 -1.52 24.19
N GLN A 61 8.93 -1.07 24.20
CA GLN A 61 8.32 -0.40 23.06
C GLN A 61 8.92 0.98 22.80
N GLN A 62 9.37 1.70 23.84
CA GLN A 62 10.10 2.96 23.68
C GLN A 62 11.47 2.71 23.05
N VAL A 63 12.24 1.74 23.54
CA VAL A 63 13.54 1.38 22.93
C VAL A 63 13.39 1.05 21.45
N LYS A 64 12.34 0.30 21.06
CA LYS A 64 12.04 0.03 19.65
C LYS A 64 11.82 1.33 18.85
N ARG A 65 11.07 2.30 19.40
CA ARG A 65 10.81 3.59 18.76
C ARG A 65 12.10 4.39 18.59
N ASP A 66 12.95 4.42 19.61
CA ASP A 66 14.22 5.15 19.55
C ASP A 66 15.16 4.55 18.47
N VAL A 67 15.21 3.22 18.37
CA VAL A 67 15.93 2.52 17.30
C VAL A 67 15.32 2.85 15.93
N GLN A 68 13.99 2.84 15.81
CA GLN A 68 13.27 3.16 14.58
C GLN A 68 13.59 4.59 14.10
N GLU A 69 13.51 5.59 14.99
CA GLU A 69 13.78 6.99 14.65
C GLU A 69 15.18 7.22 14.10
N LYS A 70 16.17 6.45 14.57
CA LYS A 70 17.57 6.56 14.09
C LYS A 70 17.83 5.78 12.81
N ILE A 71 17.15 4.66 12.61
CA ILE A 71 17.32 3.80 11.43
C ILE A 71 16.52 4.32 10.23
N ALA A 72 15.30 4.84 10.46
CA ALA A 72 14.39 5.26 9.40
C ALA A 72 15.01 6.22 8.36
N PRO A 73 15.75 7.28 8.74
CA PRO A 73 16.40 8.17 7.77
C PRO A 73 17.45 7.48 6.89
N LEU A 74 18.16 6.48 7.43
CA LEU A 74 19.15 5.71 6.67
C LEU A 74 18.48 4.82 5.63
N LEU A 75 17.33 4.22 5.99
CA LEU A 75 16.52 3.43 5.06
C LEU A 75 15.94 4.32 3.97
N GLU A 76 15.39 5.49 4.33
CA GLU A 76 14.87 6.47 3.38
C GLU A 76 15.95 6.92 2.38
N GLN A 77 17.13 7.26 2.90
CA GLN A 77 18.26 7.65 2.06
C GLN A 77 18.69 6.52 1.12
N ALA A 78 18.78 5.28 1.62
CA ALA A 78 19.14 4.13 0.81
C ALA A 78 18.14 3.89 -0.34
N ILE A 79 16.84 4.08 -0.06
CA ILE A 79 15.78 3.96 -1.05
C ILE A 79 15.87 5.09 -2.08
N ASN A 80 16.01 6.35 -1.63
CA ASN A 80 16.06 7.53 -2.52
C ASN A 80 17.30 7.56 -3.43
N GLN A 81 18.39 6.92 -3.03
CA GLN A 81 19.63 6.83 -3.80
C GLN A 81 19.68 5.64 -4.76
N SER A 82 18.69 4.75 -4.71
CA SER A 82 18.66 3.51 -5.49
C SER A 82 17.61 3.58 -6.59
N ALA A 83 17.95 3.10 -7.79
CA ALA A 83 17.05 3.07 -8.93
C ALA A 83 16.22 1.77 -9.03
N ASN A 84 16.67 0.70 -8.36
CA ASN A 84 16.03 -0.62 -8.38
C ASN A 84 16.23 -1.38 -7.05
N VAL A 85 15.54 -2.51 -6.90
CA VAL A 85 15.56 -3.33 -5.67
C VAL A 85 16.94 -3.92 -5.40
N GLU A 86 17.69 -4.29 -6.42
CA GLU A 86 19.04 -4.83 -6.28
C GLU A 86 19.99 -3.80 -5.64
N GLN A 87 19.95 -2.55 -6.08
CA GLN A 87 20.75 -1.47 -5.50
C GLN A 87 20.35 -1.13 -4.06
N ILE A 88 19.06 -1.25 -3.72
CA ILE A 88 18.58 -1.13 -2.35
C ILE A 88 19.23 -2.22 -1.49
N ASN A 89 19.18 -3.48 -1.92
CA ASN A 89 19.77 -4.60 -1.20
C ASN A 89 21.29 -4.47 -1.03
N ASP A 90 22.02 -4.10 -2.08
CA ASP A 90 23.47 -3.86 -2.01
C ASP A 90 23.83 -2.72 -1.04
N THR A 91 22.97 -1.70 -0.96
CA THR A 91 23.17 -0.57 -0.04
C THR A 91 22.84 -0.98 1.40
N LEU A 92 21.75 -1.70 1.62
CA LEU A 92 21.39 -2.21 2.94
C LEU A 92 22.41 -3.19 3.49
N GLN A 93 22.93 -4.09 2.65
CA GLN A 93 23.99 -5.02 3.03
C GLN A 93 25.24 -4.29 3.54
N ARG A 94 25.62 -3.18 2.88
CA ARG A 94 26.72 -2.32 3.36
C ARG A 94 26.38 -1.54 4.63
N LEU A 95 25.10 -1.21 4.84
CA LEU A 95 24.62 -0.51 6.02
C LEU A 95 24.40 -1.44 7.23
N GLU A 96 24.28 -2.75 7.04
CA GLU A 96 24.03 -3.72 8.12
C GLU A 96 24.88 -3.50 9.39
N PRO A 97 26.22 -3.31 9.31
CA PRO A 97 27.03 -3.08 10.50
C PRO A 97 26.66 -1.79 11.23
N THR A 98 26.33 -0.74 10.48
CA THR A 98 25.92 0.56 11.00
C THR A 98 24.54 0.48 11.66
N LEU A 99 23.58 -0.18 11.00
CA LEU A 99 22.24 -0.40 11.54
C LEU A 99 22.30 -1.21 12.85
N LEU A 100 23.12 -2.25 12.89
CA LEU A 100 23.33 -3.05 14.09
C LEU A 100 24.01 -2.24 15.20
N ALA A 101 24.96 -1.37 14.86
CA ALA A 101 25.63 -0.51 15.83
C ALA A 101 24.68 0.53 16.44
N ILE A 102 23.85 1.17 15.61
CA ILE A 102 22.80 2.10 16.06
C ILE A 102 21.84 1.39 16.99
N ALA A 103 21.31 0.23 16.55
CA ALA A 103 20.38 -0.53 17.37
C ALA A 103 20.99 -0.86 18.73
N LYS A 104 22.23 -1.39 18.76
CA LYS A 104 22.96 -1.70 20.00
C LYS A 104 23.21 -0.50 20.90
N ALA A 105 23.41 0.69 20.35
CA ALA A 105 23.63 1.91 21.14
C ALA A 105 22.39 2.33 21.94
N GLU A 106 21.19 2.05 21.42
CA GLU A 106 19.93 2.39 22.09
C GLU A 106 19.52 1.36 23.14
N VAL A 107 20.06 0.14 23.08
CA VAL A 107 19.64 -0.92 23.99
C VAL A 107 20.54 -0.94 25.21
N ASN A 108 19.93 -0.89 26.40
CA ASN A 108 20.63 -0.94 27.69
C ASN A 108 21.16 -2.36 28.02
N GLY A 109 22.09 -2.87 27.20
CA GLY A 109 22.79 -4.13 27.43
C GLY A 109 22.04 -5.40 27.01
N ALA A 110 20.83 -5.29 26.44
CA ALA A 110 20.17 -6.45 25.84
C ALA A 110 20.79 -6.80 24.49
N HIS A 111 20.76 -8.09 24.15
CA HIS A 111 21.31 -8.60 22.91
C HIS A 111 20.51 -8.09 21.71
N VAL A 112 21.19 -7.73 20.61
CA VAL A 112 20.56 -7.32 19.36
C VAL A 112 21.12 -8.14 18.21
N THR A 113 20.23 -8.72 17.39
CA THR A 113 20.59 -9.31 16.10
C THR A 113 19.98 -8.52 14.96
N LEU A 114 20.66 -8.54 13.81
CA LEU A 114 20.14 -8.13 12.53
C LEU A 114 20.32 -9.31 11.59
N GLU A 115 19.24 -9.80 11.03
CA GLU A 115 19.21 -10.97 10.15
C GLU A 115 18.54 -10.58 8.83
N HIS A 116 19.14 -10.95 7.69
CA HIS A 116 18.51 -10.87 6.38
C HIS A 116 18.03 -12.27 5.99
N SER A 117 16.71 -12.47 5.97
CA SER A 117 16.11 -13.78 5.73
C SER A 117 14.69 -13.70 5.21
N ALA A 118 14.22 -14.78 4.59
CA ALA A 118 12.83 -14.98 4.24
C ALA A 118 11.95 -14.98 5.52
N ALA A 119 11.01 -14.04 5.60
CA ALA A 119 10.08 -13.89 6.71
C ALA A 119 8.63 -13.95 6.22
N VAL A 120 7.75 -14.56 7.01
CA VAL A 120 6.31 -14.51 6.74
C VAL A 120 5.77 -13.15 7.19
N ILE A 121 5.13 -12.43 6.28
CA ILE A 121 4.45 -11.16 6.55
C ILE A 121 2.95 -11.45 6.64
N PRO A 122 2.27 -11.15 7.76
CA PRO A 122 0.82 -11.33 7.84
C PRO A 122 0.08 -10.33 6.93
N PRO A 123 -1.18 -10.59 6.58
CA PRO A 123 -1.94 -9.70 5.71
C PRO A 123 -2.01 -8.29 6.29
N LYS A 124 -1.73 -7.27 5.47
CA LYS A 124 -1.74 -5.86 5.89
C LYS A 124 -2.64 -5.04 4.99
N ARG A 125 -3.45 -4.17 5.59
CA ARG A 125 -4.21 -3.17 4.85
C ARG A 125 -3.30 -2.00 4.48
N VAL A 126 -3.28 -1.66 3.19
CA VAL A 126 -2.56 -0.50 2.65
C VAL A 126 -3.57 0.30 1.82
N GLY A 127 -4.00 1.44 2.35
CA GLY A 127 -5.08 2.25 1.77
C GLY A 127 -6.40 1.46 1.59
N TYR A 128 -6.82 1.30 0.34
CA TYR A 128 -8.03 0.57 -0.05
C TYR A 128 -7.79 -0.90 -0.40
N PHE A 129 -6.55 -1.39 -0.30
CA PHE A 129 -6.17 -2.76 -0.67
C PHE A 129 -5.69 -3.55 0.55
N VAL A 130 -5.80 -4.88 0.46
CA VAL A 130 -5.22 -5.81 1.43
C VAL A 130 -4.09 -6.57 0.75
N GLN A 131 -2.88 -6.38 1.25
CA GLN A 131 -1.73 -7.19 0.87
C GLN A 131 -1.91 -8.59 1.48
N PRO A 132 -1.87 -9.66 0.68
CA PRO A 132 -2.03 -11.02 1.18
C PRO A 132 -0.84 -11.42 2.07
N GLN A 133 -1.04 -12.48 2.86
CA GLN A 133 0.08 -13.10 3.57
C GLN A 133 1.02 -13.74 2.55
N ASP A 134 2.31 -13.41 2.64
CA ASP A 134 3.33 -14.02 1.80
C ASP A 134 4.69 -14.06 2.50
N VAL A 135 5.65 -14.75 1.89
CA VAL A 135 7.05 -14.80 2.31
C VAL A 135 7.82 -13.72 1.54
N TYR A 136 8.51 -12.86 2.28
CA TYR A 136 9.32 -11.78 1.71
C TYR A 136 10.75 -11.88 2.24
N GLU A 137 11.71 -11.50 1.40
CA GLU A 137 13.06 -11.18 1.87
C GLU A 137 12.97 -9.99 2.84
N ALA A 138 13.53 -10.15 4.03
CA ALA A 138 13.39 -9.16 5.09
C ALA A 138 14.64 -9.00 5.93
N TYR A 139 14.97 -7.75 6.23
CA TYR A 139 15.88 -7.36 7.29
C TYR A 139 15.11 -7.31 8.62
N VAL A 140 15.54 -8.11 9.59
CA VAL A 140 14.90 -8.24 10.90
C VAL A 140 15.89 -7.86 11.99
N VAL A 141 15.67 -6.68 12.59
CA VAL A 141 16.33 -6.28 13.84
C VAL A 141 15.55 -6.91 14.99
N LYS A 142 16.19 -7.80 15.75
CA LYS A 142 15.60 -8.40 16.96
C LYS A 142 16.28 -7.85 18.20
N ILE A 143 15.51 -7.19 19.06
CA ILE A 143 15.95 -6.67 20.34
C ILE A 143 15.59 -7.68 21.43
N GLY A 144 16.58 -8.12 22.21
CA GLY A 144 16.43 -9.10 23.29
C GLY A 144 15.76 -10.40 22.82
N ALA A 145 14.65 -10.78 23.47
CA ALA A 145 13.89 -11.98 23.12
C ALA A 145 13.06 -11.84 21.84
N GLY A 146 12.86 -10.63 21.31
CA GLY A 146 12.06 -10.39 20.11
C GLY A 146 10.59 -10.80 20.23
N ARG A 147 10.02 -10.76 21.43
CA ARG A 147 8.63 -11.20 21.71
C ARG A 147 7.63 -10.05 21.78
N GLY A 148 8.10 -8.82 21.59
CA GLY A 148 7.25 -7.65 21.57
C GLY A 148 6.72 -7.33 20.18
N ASP A 149 5.88 -6.30 20.13
CA ASP A 149 5.25 -5.82 18.92
C ASP A 149 6.29 -5.36 17.92
N ASN A 150 6.02 -5.65 16.65
CA ASN A 150 6.88 -5.29 15.54
C ASN A 150 6.66 -3.84 15.10
N TRP A 151 7.65 -3.33 14.39
CA TRP A 151 7.48 -2.24 13.43
C TRP A 151 7.81 -2.79 12.04
N TRP A 152 6.98 -2.47 11.05
CA TRP A 152 7.13 -2.92 9.66
C TRP A 152 7.32 -1.73 8.74
N CYS A 153 8.31 -1.80 7.88
CA CYS A 153 8.52 -0.89 6.77
C CYS A 153 8.76 -1.72 5.49
N SER A 154 7.93 -1.50 4.46
CA SER A 154 8.23 -2.02 3.12
C SER A 154 9.16 -1.03 2.46
N LEU A 155 10.37 -1.44 2.08
CA LEU A 155 11.39 -0.56 1.52
C LEU A 155 11.10 -0.21 0.05
N PHE A 156 9.88 0.28 -0.21
CA PHE A 156 9.48 0.92 -1.45
C PHE A 156 9.48 2.45 -1.23
N PRO A 157 10.00 3.25 -2.19
CA PRO A 157 10.04 4.72 -2.12
C PRO A 157 8.75 5.39 -1.65
N ASN A 158 7.58 4.85 -2.03
CA ASN A 158 6.28 5.47 -1.76
C ASN A 158 5.46 4.78 -0.64
N VAL A 159 6.03 3.80 0.08
CA VAL A 159 5.28 2.96 1.05
C VAL A 159 5.82 3.07 2.48
N CYS A 160 7.13 3.14 2.68
CA CYS A 160 7.70 3.25 4.03
C CYS A 160 7.52 4.65 4.62
N PHE A 161 7.74 5.64 3.76
CA PHE A 161 7.54 7.05 4.03
C PHE A 161 6.50 7.46 2.99
N PRO A 162 5.20 7.30 3.26
CA PRO A 162 4.27 8.12 2.51
C PRO A 162 4.81 9.52 2.66
N GLU A 163 5.06 10.22 1.55
CA GLU A 163 5.17 11.68 1.60
C GLU A 163 4.09 12.10 2.59
N GLU A 164 4.45 12.90 3.58
CA GLU A 164 3.44 13.71 4.23
C GLU A 164 2.77 14.43 3.08
N ALA A 165 1.68 13.85 2.56
CA ALA A 165 0.61 14.58 2.01
C ALA A 165 0.21 15.43 3.19
N THR A 166 0.87 16.58 3.28
CA THR A 166 0.46 17.78 3.95
C THR A 166 -0.88 18.16 3.35
N VAL A 167 -1.88 17.31 3.55
CA VAL A 167 -3.17 17.79 3.95
C VAL A 167 -2.88 18.18 5.39
N SER A 168 -2.51 19.45 5.58
CA SER A 168 -2.78 20.10 6.83
C SER A 168 -4.26 19.85 7.08
N GLU A 169 -4.59 18.81 7.85
CA GLU A 169 -5.85 18.72 8.55
C GLU A 169 -5.82 19.88 9.54
N THR A 170 -6.08 21.07 9.01
CA THR A 170 -6.67 22.14 9.77
C THR A 170 -8.05 21.56 10.08
N GLU A 171 -8.20 21.00 11.29
CA GLU A 171 -9.47 20.54 11.83
C GLU A 171 -10.42 21.73 12.00
N GLU A 172 -10.86 22.33 10.89
CA GLU A 172 -12.13 23.03 10.84
C GLU A 172 -13.16 21.99 10.41
N GLN A 173 -13.83 21.41 11.40
CA GLN A 173 -14.97 20.52 11.20
C GLN A 173 -16.12 21.30 10.57
N GLU A 174 -16.07 21.55 9.27
CA GLU A 174 -17.26 21.93 8.53
C GLU A 174 -18.18 20.70 8.44
N PRO A 175 -19.46 20.82 8.83
CA PRO A 175 -20.36 19.67 8.84
C PRO A 175 -20.49 19.11 7.43
N VAL A 176 -20.14 17.83 7.27
CA VAL A 176 -20.22 17.13 5.98
C VAL A 176 -21.69 17.05 5.55
N THR A 177 -22.09 17.88 4.58
CA THR A 177 -23.44 17.86 4.05
C THR A 177 -23.55 16.79 2.96
N PHE A 178 -24.37 15.77 3.20
CA PHE A 178 -24.65 14.74 2.20
C PHE A 178 -25.84 15.18 1.34
N PHE A 179 -25.61 15.36 0.04
CA PHE A 179 -26.65 15.75 -0.93
C PHE A 179 -27.92 14.89 -0.84
N VAL A 180 -27.76 13.57 -0.72
CA VAL A 180 -28.88 12.62 -0.60
C VAL A 180 -29.69 12.85 0.67
N TRP A 181 -29.02 13.14 1.80
CA TRP A 181 -29.67 13.38 3.09
C TRP A 181 -30.43 14.70 3.10
N GLU A 182 -29.86 15.76 2.53
CA GLU A 182 -30.53 17.05 2.40
C GLU A 182 -31.70 16.99 1.40
N TRP A 183 -31.57 16.22 0.31
CA TRP A 183 -32.67 15.96 -0.61
C TRP A 183 -33.84 15.23 0.09
N ILE A 184 -33.55 14.19 0.89
CA ILE A 184 -34.57 13.47 1.68
C ILE A 184 -35.25 14.41 2.68
N LYS A 185 -34.50 15.26 3.41
CA LYS A 185 -35.10 16.23 4.33
C LYS A 185 -36.03 17.22 3.63
N SER A 186 -35.72 17.61 2.39
CA SER A 186 -36.57 18.55 1.64
C SER A 186 -37.93 17.97 1.26
N LEU A 187 -38.06 16.64 1.21
CA LEU A 187 -39.32 15.94 0.94
C LEU A 187 -40.26 15.89 2.15
N PHE A 188 -39.79 16.20 3.35
CA PHE A 188 -40.58 16.16 4.59
C PHE A 188 -40.78 17.55 5.23
N LYS A 189 -40.55 18.63 4.48
CA LYS A 189 -40.85 20.01 4.86
C LYS A 189 -42.14 20.51 4.23
#